data_AF-A0A923HLQ9-F1
#
_entry.id   AF-A0A923HLQ9-F1
#
_cell.length_a   1.000
_cell.length_b   1.000
_cell.length_c   1.000
_cell.angle_alpha   90.00
_cell.angle_beta   90.00
_cell.angle_gamma   90.00
#
_symmetry.space_group_name_H-M   'P 1'
#
loop_
_entity.id
_entity.type
_entity.pdbx_description
1 polymer ?
#
loop_
_entity_poly.entity_id
_entity_poly.type
_entity_poly.pdbx_seq_one_letter_code
_entity_poly.pdbx_strand_id
1 'polypeptide(L)'
;MKASIKFLVGAALTIVTCMSQAGFAGLSGESSAEKTANNQKFEGDWSGTLAGALHLVLHVKKSASGEYTAVLESVDQGHAVMPVDKLDVSAEHLFLSVNAVKGTFDAKWDDKTNAWIGTWTQGQQLPLILSR
;
A
#
# COMPACT_ATOMS: atom_id res chain seq x y z
N MET A 1 6.37 -40.09 -33.61
CA MET A 1 6.20 -39.94 -32.15
C MET A 1 5.92 -38.46 -31.91
N LYS A 2 4.80 -37.95 -31.38
CA LYS A 2 3.62 -38.46 -30.67
C LYS A 2 2.40 -37.60 -31.08
N ALA A 3 1.21 -38.15 -30.85
CA ALA A 3 -0.08 -37.78 -31.40
C ALA A 3 -0.61 -36.35 -31.08
N SER A 4 -1.31 -35.79 -32.06
CA SER A 4 -2.29 -34.70 -31.92
C SER A 4 -3.65 -35.29 -31.57
N ILE A 5 -4.37 -34.71 -30.61
CA ILE A 5 -5.80 -34.99 -30.37
C ILE A 5 -6.55 -33.66 -30.41
N LYS A 6 -7.41 -33.55 -31.42
CA LYS A 6 -8.34 -32.45 -31.71
C LYS A 6 -9.61 -32.70 -30.88
N PHE A 7 -10.07 -31.72 -30.11
CA PHE A 7 -11.41 -31.76 -29.51
C PHE A 7 -12.38 -30.99 -30.40
N LEU A 8 -13.35 -31.72 -30.93
CA LEU A 8 -14.47 -31.26 -31.72
C LEU A 8 -15.69 -31.96 -31.13
N VAL A 9 -16.54 -31.21 -30.41
CA VAL A 9 -17.90 -31.61 -30.06
C VAL A 9 -18.77 -30.36 -30.19
N GLY A 10 -19.54 -30.27 -31.27
CA GLY A 10 -20.81 -29.54 -31.28
C GLY A 10 -21.93 -30.49 -30.83
N ALA A 11 -23.20 -30.15 -30.71
CA ALA A 11 -23.98 -28.92 -30.79
C ALA A 11 -25.37 -29.31 -30.22
N ALA A 12 -26.12 -28.41 -29.58
CA ALA A 12 -27.61 -28.44 -29.57
C ALA A 12 -28.20 -27.25 -28.77
N LEU A 13 -28.60 -26.24 -29.53
CA LEU A 13 -29.80 -25.41 -29.43
C LEU A 13 -30.77 -25.61 -28.25
N THR A 14 -31.02 -24.55 -27.47
CA THR A 14 -32.38 -24.02 -27.22
C THR A 14 -32.32 -22.61 -26.63
N ILE A 15 -32.96 -21.65 -27.31
CA ILE A 15 -33.14 -20.28 -26.88
C ILE A 15 -34.37 -20.26 -25.97
N VAL A 16 -34.22 -19.89 -24.70
CA VAL A 16 -35.32 -19.50 -23.82
C VAL A 16 -35.28 -17.99 -23.67
N THR A 17 -36.30 -17.33 -24.22
CA THR A 17 -36.59 -15.91 -24.01
C THR A 17 -37.67 -15.77 -22.94
N CYS A 18 -37.56 -14.68 -22.17
CA CYS A 18 -38.60 -14.03 -21.36
C CYS A 18 -38.77 -14.51 -19.90
N MET A 19 -38.25 -13.73 -18.96
CA MET A 19 -39.06 -13.15 -17.88
C MET A 19 -38.31 -12.00 -17.19
N SER A 20 -39.03 -10.89 -17.05
CA SER A 20 -38.61 -9.66 -16.40
C SER A 20 -38.59 -9.79 -14.87
N GLN A 21 -37.72 -8.95 -14.27
CA GLN A 21 -37.70 -8.43 -12.90
C GLN A 21 -36.92 -9.16 -11.80
N ALA A 22 -36.02 -8.35 -11.25
CA ALA A 22 -35.77 -8.09 -9.83
C ALA A 22 -34.86 -9.07 -9.06
N GLY A 23 -33.71 -8.52 -8.64
CA GLY A 23 -33.11 -8.87 -7.35
C GLY A 23 -31.93 -9.84 -7.39
N PHE A 24 -30.81 -9.47 -8.00
CA PHE A 24 -29.53 -10.06 -7.61
C PHE A 24 -28.91 -9.22 -6.49
N ALA A 25 -29.46 -9.37 -5.29
CA ALA A 25 -28.77 -9.04 -4.04
C ALA A 25 -27.98 -10.28 -3.63
N GLY A 26 -26.71 -10.35 -4.02
CA GLY A 26 -25.88 -11.52 -3.79
C GLY A 26 -24.40 -11.20 -3.90
N LEU A 27 -23.85 -10.66 -2.81
CA LEU A 27 -22.51 -10.91 -2.27
C LEU A 27 -21.39 -11.14 -3.30
N SER A 28 -20.71 -10.07 -3.69
CA SER A 28 -19.27 -10.11 -4.00
C SER A 28 -18.56 -9.12 -3.08
N GLY A 29 -18.39 -9.59 -1.84
CA GLY A 29 -17.49 -8.98 -0.86
C GLY A 29 -16.05 -9.42 -1.10
N GLU A 30 -15.56 -9.39 -2.34
CA GLU A 30 -14.16 -9.61 -2.65
C GLU A 30 -13.38 -8.29 -2.56
N SER A 31 -13.08 -7.83 -1.33
CA SER A 31 -11.99 -6.86 -1.12
C SER A 31 -11.45 -6.80 0.32
N SER A 32 -11.50 -7.90 1.08
CA SER A 32 -10.96 -7.92 2.47
C SER A 32 -9.77 -8.86 2.68
N ALA A 33 -9.51 -9.80 1.77
CA ALA A 33 -8.38 -10.72 1.88
C ALA A 33 -7.03 -10.04 1.56
N GLU A 34 -7.00 -9.07 0.65
CA GLU A 34 -5.76 -8.38 0.27
C GLU A 34 -5.31 -7.34 1.30
N LYS A 35 -6.26 -6.76 2.06
CA LYS A 35 -5.94 -5.82 3.14
C LYS A 35 -5.22 -6.50 4.31
N THR A 36 -5.40 -7.81 4.50
CA THR A 36 -4.84 -8.53 5.65
C THR A 36 -3.40 -9.01 5.42
N ALA A 37 -3.04 -9.43 4.19
CA ALA A 37 -1.67 -9.83 3.85
C ALA A 37 -0.72 -8.63 3.67
N ASN A 38 -1.23 -7.51 3.14
CA ASN A 38 -0.44 -6.28 3.00
C ASN A 38 -0.24 -5.55 4.33
N ASN A 39 -1.11 -5.77 5.32
CA ASN A 39 -1.04 -5.09 6.61
C ASN A 39 0.28 -5.32 7.39
N GLN A 40 0.89 -6.50 7.27
CA GLN A 40 2.16 -6.76 7.96
C GLN A 40 3.34 -6.00 7.34
N LYS A 41 3.22 -5.57 6.08
CA LYS A 41 4.29 -4.86 5.40
C LYS A 41 4.55 -3.53 6.08
N PHE A 42 3.53 -2.76 6.49
CA PHE A 42 3.70 -1.38 6.96
C PHE A 42 4.18 -1.25 8.41
N GLU A 43 3.75 -2.13 9.31
CA GLU A 43 3.95 -2.00 10.76
C GLU A 43 5.39 -2.27 11.19
N GLY A 44 6.07 -1.27 11.76
CA GLY A 44 7.47 -1.36 12.17
C GLY A 44 8.19 -0.03 12.04
N ASP A 45 9.49 -0.06 12.28
CA ASP A 45 10.36 1.11 12.20
C ASP A 45 11.08 1.12 10.85
N TRP A 46 11.01 2.24 10.14
CA TRP A 46 11.60 2.39 8.83
C TRP A 46 12.58 3.54 8.82
N SER A 47 13.82 3.27 8.45
CA SER A 47 14.88 4.28 8.45
C SER A 47 15.26 4.70 7.04
N GLY A 48 15.71 5.94 6.89
CA GLY A 48 16.25 6.46 5.64
C GLY A 48 17.01 7.76 5.83
N THR A 49 17.83 8.11 4.85
CA THR A 49 18.60 9.36 4.85
C THR A 49 18.04 10.31 3.81
N LEU A 50 17.46 11.42 4.27
CA LEU A 50 16.98 12.49 3.42
C LEU A 50 18.15 13.42 3.05
N ALA A 51 18.29 13.71 1.75
CA ALA A 51 19.35 14.58 1.20
C ALA A 51 20.79 14.23 1.63
N GLY A 52 21.04 12.97 2.00
CA GLY A 52 22.36 12.49 2.44
C GLY A 52 22.82 13.00 3.80
N ALA A 53 21.97 13.70 4.56
CA ALA A 53 22.36 14.35 5.82
C ALA A 53 21.40 14.09 6.97
N LEU A 54 20.10 13.92 6.72
CA LEU A 54 19.10 13.81 7.77
C LEU A 54 18.57 12.38 7.87
N HIS A 55 18.87 11.71 8.97
CA HIS A 55 18.39 10.37 9.31
C HIS A 55 16.99 10.46 9.90
N LEU A 56 16.04 9.90 9.17
CA LEU A 56 14.64 9.83 9.53
C LEU A 56 14.29 8.40 9.91
N VAL A 57 13.47 8.25 10.95
CA VAL A 57 12.85 6.98 11.32
C VAL A 57 11.34 7.15 11.36
N LEU A 58 10.62 6.43 10.50
CA LEU A 58 9.18 6.35 10.51
C LEU A 58 8.75 5.15 11.34
N HIS A 59 8.15 5.41 12.49
CA HIS A 59 7.58 4.37 13.35
C HIS A 59 6.11 4.20 13.01
N VAL A 60 5.75 3.04 12.46
CA VAL A 60 4.36 2.71 12.09
C VAL A 60 3.83 1.68 13.07
N LYS A 61 2.72 1.99 13.73
CA LYS A 61 2.04 1.10 14.67
C LYS A 61 0.61 0.85 14.24
N LYS A 62 0.17 -0.38 14.41
CA LYS A 62 -1.23 -0.75 14.21
C LYS A 62 -1.99 -0.67 15.53
N SER A 63 -3.10 0.05 15.53
CA SER A 63 -3.99 0.13 16.69
C SER A 63 -4.80 -1.16 16.88
N ALA A 64 -5.41 -1.33 18.04
CA ALA A 64 -6.31 -2.46 18.32
C ALA A 64 -7.55 -2.48 17.41
N SER A 65 -7.96 -1.33 16.84
CA SER A 65 -9.04 -1.23 15.85
C SER A 65 -8.59 -1.60 14.42
N GLY A 66 -7.29 -1.83 14.23
CA GLY A 66 -6.69 -2.20 12.95
C GLY A 66 -6.30 -1.01 12.07
N GLU A 67 -6.39 0.21 12.59
CA GLU A 67 -5.93 1.43 11.93
C GLU A 67 -4.43 1.63 12.12
N TYR A 68 -3.78 2.25 11.13
CA TYR A 68 -2.36 2.60 11.24
C TYR A 68 -2.20 4.00 11.80
N THR A 69 -1.22 4.13 12.70
CA THR A 69 -0.73 5.40 13.20
C THR A 69 0.77 5.43 12.95
N ALA A 70 1.33 6.63 12.73
CA ALA A 70 2.76 6.76 12.55
C ALA A 70 3.30 8.02 13.22
N VAL A 71 4.58 7.94 13.61
CA VAL A 71 5.37 9.09 14.02
C VAL A 71 6.68 9.11 13.23
N LEU A 72 7.10 10.30 12.83
CA LEU A 72 8.36 10.52 12.14
C LEU A 72 9.36 11.11 13.15
N GLU A 73 10.44 10.39 13.39
CA GLU A 73 11.58 10.82 14.19
C GLU A 73 12.70 11.34 13.28
N SER A 74 13.28 12.47 13.64
CA SER A 74 14.48 13.02 13.04
C SER A 74 15.65 12.91 14.02
N VAL A 75 16.57 11.98 13.76
CA VAL A 75 17.63 11.58 14.69
C VAL A 75 18.66 12.70 14.86
N ASP A 76 19.14 13.29 13.76
CA ASP A 76 20.18 14.31 13.81
C ASP A 76 19.69 15.67 14.36
N GLN A 77 18.38 15.83 14.54
CA GLN A 77 17.75 17.04 15.10
C GLN A 77 17.34 16.85 16.55
N GLY A 78 18.11 16.08 17.31
CA GLY A 78 17.87 15.82 18.73
C GLY A 78 16.70 14.89 18.98
N HIS A 79 16.53 13.87 18.13
CA HIS A 79 15.41 12.92 18.20
C HIS A 79 14.04 13.61 18.17
N ALA A 80 13.88 14.59 17.27
CA ALA A 80 12.62 15.31 17.13
C ALA A 80 11.54 14.37 16.60
N VAL A 81 10.53 14.08 17.42
CA VAL A 81 9.40 13.21 17.07
C VAL A 81 8.21 14.05 16.64
N MET A 82 7.68 13.77 15.46
CA MET A 82 6.54 14.46 14.86
C MET A 82 5.42 13.47 14.55
N PRO A 83 4.17 13.74 14.95
CA PRO A 83 3.06 12.91 14.55
C PRO A 83 2.87 12.98 13.03
N VAL A 84 2.56 11.84 12.42
CA VAL A 84 2.06 11.80 11.05
C VAL A 84 0.57 12.16 11.09
N ASP A 85 0.22 13.30 10.50
CA ASP A 85 -1.15 13.84 10.49
C ASP A 85 -2.07 13.08 9.54
N LYS A 86 -1.53 12.58 8.43
CA LYS A 86 -2.27 11.76 7.46
C LYS A 86 -1.40 10.59 7.05
N LEU A 87 -1.97 9.39 7.07
CA LEU A 87 -1.32 8.17 6.64
C LEU A 87 -2.29 7.41 5.74
N ASP A 88 -1.98 7.34 4.45
CA ASP A 88 -2.71 6.52 3.49
C ASP A 88 -1.81 5.34 3.10
N VAL A 89 -2.31 4.12 3.31
CA VAL A 89 -1.57 2.89 3.04
C VAL A 89 -2.38 1.96 2.14
N SER A 90 -1.72 1.41 1.13
CA SER A 90 -2.24 0.37 0.26
C SER A 90 -1.12 -0.59 -0.13
N ALA A 91 -1.44 -1.73 -0.74
CA ALA A 91 -0.50 -2.82 -1.07
C ALA A 91 0.85 -2.37 -1.62
N GLU A 92 0.85 -1.36 -2.48
CA GLU A 92 2.02 -0.87 -3.21
C GLU A 92 2.33 0.60 -2.95
N HIS A 93 1.53 1.31 -2.15
CA HIS A 93 1.65 2.76 -1.97
C HIS A 93 1.59 3.17 -0.50
N LEU A 94 2.50 4.05 -0.12
CA LEU A 94 2.57 4.69 1.18
C LEU A 94 2.57 6.20 0.95
N PHE A 95 1.56 6.88 1.47
CA PHE A 95 1.55 8.32 1.56
C PHE A 95 1.48 8.75 3.02
N LEU A 96 2.26 9.76 3.38
CA LEU A 96 2.14 10.42 4.67
C LEU A 96 2.30 11.94 4.57
N SER A 97 1.71 12.64 5.54
CA SER A 97 1.82 14.08 5.72
C SER A 97 2.21 14.42 7.15
N VAL A 98 3.13 15.36 7.31
CA VAL A 98 3.59 15.91 8.59
C VAL A 98 3.44 17.43 8.53
N ASN A 99 2.34 17.94 9.08
CA ASN A 99 1.95 19.34 9.04
C ASN A 99 2.95 20.24 9.78
N ALA A 100 3.54 19.74 10.86
CA ALA A 100 4.53 20.46 11.66
C ALA A 100 5.71 20.98 10.83
N VAL A 101 6.10 20.23 9.79
CA VAL A 101 7.19 20.60 8.87
C VAL A 101 6.70 20.91 7.46
N LYS A 102 5.38 20.88 7.23
CA LYS A 102 4.76 20.97 5.89
C LYS A 102 5.38 19.98 4.91
N GLY A 103 5.65 18.78 5.41
CA GLY A 103 6.32 17.71 4.69
C GLY A 103 5.32 16.65 4.23
N THR A 104 5.50 16.12 3.03
CA THR A 104 4.78 14.93 2.56
C THR A 104 5.75 13.90 2.01
N PHE A 105 5.40 12.62 2.10
CA PHE A 105 6.14 11.54 1.47
C PHE A 105 5.16 10.70 0.66
N ASP A 106 5.48 10.50 -0.61
CA ASP A 106 4.73 9.65 -1.54
C ASP A 106 5.67 8.58 -2.07
N ALA A 107 5.38 7.32 -1.79
CA ALA A 107 6.29 6.21 -2.01
C ALA A 107 5.60 4.95 -2.51
N LYS A 108 6.36 4.16 -3.25
CA LYS A 108 5.95 2.84 -3.73
C LYS A 108 6.76 1.73 -3.07
N TRP A 109 6.12 0.60 -2.87
CA TRP A 109 6.78 -0.61 -2.41
C TRP A 109 7.69 -1.17 -3.51
N ASP A 110 8.90 -1.56 -3.15
CA ASP A 110 9.79 -2.32 -4.02
C ASP A 110 10.09 -3.70 -3.39
N ASP A 111 9.53 -4.76 -3.98
CA ASP A 111 9.69 -6.14 -3.49
C ASP A 111 11.15 -6.65 -3.57
N LYS A 112 12.02 -6.02 -4.39
CA LYS A 112 13.42 -6.45 -4.55
C LYS A 112 14.27 -6.01 -3.36
N THR A 113 14.05 -4.78 -2.91
CA THR A 113 14.80 -4.16 -1.80
C THR A 113 14.03 -4.20 -0.49
N ASN A 114 12.75 -4.60 -0.51
CA ASN A 114 11.85 -4.54 0.64
C ASN A 114 11.80 -3.14 1.27
N ALA A 115 11.72 -2.11 0.43
CA ALA A 115 11.79 -0.72 0.83
C ALA A 115 10.66 0.11 0.21
N TRP A 116 10.33 1.22 0.88
CA TRP A 116 9.47 2.27 0.33
C TRP A 116 10.34 3.29 -0.39
N ILE A 117 10.22 3.34 -1.72
CA ILE A 117 10.98 4.24 -2.57
C ILE A 117 10.08 5.37 -3.02
N GLY A 118 10.44 6.60 -2.68
CA GLY A 118 9.54 7.72 -2.89
C GLY A 118 10.22 9.08 -2.91
N THR A 119 9.36 10.09 -2.84
CA THR A 119 9.76 11.51 -2.82
C THR A 119 9.23 12.16 -1.56
N TRP A 120 10.14 12.73 -0.78
CA TRP A 120 9.81 13.68 0.28
C TRP A 120 9.64 15.08 -0.33
N THR A 121 8.55 15.77 -0.03
CA THR A 121 8.28 17.13 -0.48
C THR A 121 8.16 18.07 0.71
N GLN A 122 9.03 19.09 0.77
CA GLN A 122 9.03 20.11 1.80
C GLN A 122 9.64 21.40 1.25
N GLY A 123 8.86 22.18 0.49
CA GLY A 123 9.34 23.33 -0.29
C GLY A 123 10.25 22.96 -1.49
N GLN A 124 10.85 21.77 -1.45
CA GLN A 124 11.64 21.12 -2.49
C GLN A 124 11.25 19.64 -2.55
N GLN A 125 11.49 18.98 -3.68
CA GLN A 125 11.33 17.53 -3.81
C GLN A 125 12.68 16.85 -3.65
N LEU A 126 12.74 15.85 -2.76
CA LEU A 126 13.94 15.12 -2.42
C LEU A 126 13.65 13.62 -2.46
N PRO A 127 14.51 12.79 -3.07
CA PRO A 127 14.36 11.35 -3.01
C PRO A 127 14.54 10.88 -1.57
N LEU A 128 13.72 9.91 -1.18
CA LEU A 128 13.83 9.24 0.12
C LEU A 128 13.48 7.76 -0.06
N ILE A 129 14.34 6.91 0.49
CA ILE A 129 14.12 5.48 0.58
C ILE A 129 14.00 5.16 2.07
N LEU A 130 12.92 4.49 2.45
CA LEU A 130 12.70 3.99 3.81
C LEU A 130 12.77 2.46 3.80
N SER A 131 13.69 1.90 4.59
CA SER A 131 13.93 0.45 4.72
C SER A 131 13.99 0.02 6.18
N ARG A 132 13.74 -1.27 6.42
CA ARG A 132 13.90 -1.94 7.72
C ARG A 132 15.28 -2.55 7.89
#